data_AF-A0A1D6N239-F1
#
_entry.id   AF-A0A1D6N239-F1
#
_cell.length_a   1.000
_cell.length_b   1.000
_cell.length_c   1.000
_cell.angle_alpha   90.00
_cell.angle_beta   90.00
_cell.angle_gamma   90.00
#
_symmetry.space_group_name_H-M   'P 1'
#
loop_
_entity.id
_entity.type
_entity.pdbx_description
1 polymer ?
#
loop_
_entity_poly.entity_id
_entity_poly.type
_entity_poly.pdbx_seq_one_letter_code
_entity_poly.pdbx_strand_id
1 'polypeptide(L)'
;MAVQKQHYCPEMYNGFKMMLAECVRTMVLPHLMHKQNDSFFRELVKMWSNYCIMIRCVIGFFSYLDRCYVKQYKLPSLSNTAATSFFDPVFSYFNDEARTALLTMIQQERDGIRMDSSLRDVMHGICCSEAKSIMQNAFLDEIYGYYSVRSSEWIKHYSLPDYLAKVNIFIIL
;
A
#
# COMPACT_ATOMS: atom_id res chain seq x y z
N MET A 1 -8.99 -21.07 -27.37
CA MET A 1 -10.12 -21.70 -26.66
C MET A 1 -10.84 -20.60 -25.88
N ALA A 2 -11.71 -19.85 -26.55
CA ALA A 2 -12.37 -18.68 -25.97
C ALA A 2 -13.82 -18.59 -26.48
N VAL A 3 -14.62 -19.60 -26.13
CA VAL A 3 -16.09 -19.53 -26.17
C VAL A 3 -16.59 -20.37 -24.99
N GLN A 4 -16.44 -19.88 -23.75
CA GLN A 4 -17.07 -20.51 -22.59
C GLN A 4 -17.81 -19.47 -21.75
N LYS A 5 -19.09 -19.79 -21.55
CA LYS A 5 -20.22 -19.08 -20.94
C LYS A 5 -19.89 -18.05 -19.84
N GLN A 6 -20.64 -16.95 -19.82
CA GLN A 6 -20.65 -15.89 -18.79
C GLN A 6 -20.66 -16.38 -17.33
N HIS A 7 -21.09 -17.63 -17.08
CA HIS A 7 -21.13 -18.23 -15.74
C HIS A 7 -19.77 -18.55 -15.12
N TYR A 8 -18.70 -18.75 -15.90
CA TYR A 8 -17.40 -19.18 -15.35
C TYR A 8 -16.52 -18.01 -14.89
N CYS A 9 -16.71 -16.81 -15.44
CA CYS A 9 -15.92 -15.64 -15.07
C CYS A 9 -16.12 -15.22 -13.59
N PRO A 10 -17.36 -15.18 -13.05
CA PRO A 10 -17.57 -14.98 -11.61
C PRO A 10 -16.88 -16.03 -10.73
N GLU A 11 -16.95 -17.31 -11.11
CA GLU A 11 -16.33 -18.41 -10.37
C GLU A 11 -14.81 -18.28 -10.34
N MET A 12 -14.18 -18.03 -11.50
CA MET A 12 -12.74 -17.78 -11.59
C MET A 12 -12.31 -16.57 -10.75
N TYR A 13 -13.05 -15.45 -10.83
CA TYR A 13 -12.72 -14.23 -10.09
C TYR A 13 -12.85 -14.44 -8.57
N ASN A 14 -13.89 -15.15 -8.12
CA ASN A 14 -14.05 -15.49 -6.71
C ASN A 14 -13.00 -16.50 -6.24
N GLY A 15 -12.69 -17.52 -7.05
CA GLY A 15 -11.62 -18.47 -6.78
C GLY A 15 -10.25 -17.80 -6.64
N PHE A 16 -9.95 -16.83 -7.52
CA PHE A 16 -8.76 -15.99 -7.41
C PHE A 16 -8.70 -15.28 -6.06
N LYS A 17 -9.75 -14.55 -5.67
CA LYS A 17 -9.81 -13.88 -4.36
C LYS A 17 -9.59 -14.82 -3.18
N MET A 18 -10.25 -15.99 -3.18
CA MET A 18 -10.12 -16.96 -2.09
C MET A 18 -8.69 -17.50 -1.97
N MET A 19 -8.05 -17.82 -3.11
CA MET A 19 -6.66 -18.26 -3.13
C MET A 19 -5.70 -17.20 -2.60
N LEU A 20 -5.92 -15.94 -2.95
CA LEU A 20 -5.09 -14.84 -2.45
C LEU A 20 -5.25 -14.62 -0.95
N ALA A 21 -6.49 -14.61 -0.46
CA ALA A 21 -6.77 -14.49 0.96
C ALA A 21 -6.11 -15.63 1.76
N GLU A 22 -6.19 -16.86 1.25
CA GLU A 22 -5.56 -18.01 1.89
C GLU A 22 -4.03 -17.94 1.85
N CYS A 23 -3.44 -17.51 0.73
CA CYS A 23 -1.99 -17.28 0.61
C CYS A 23 -1.51 -16.26 1.64
N VAL A 24 -2.20 -15.13 1.78
CA VAL A 24 -1.82 -14.08 2.75
C VAL A 24 -1.95 -14.61 4.18
N ARG A 25 -3.05 -15.29 4.49
CA ARG A 25 -3.31 -15.86 5.82
C ARG A 25 -2.24 -16.88 6.23
N THR A 26 -1.80 -17.74 5.30
CA THR A 26 -0.88 -18.84 5.59
C THR A 26 0.59 -18.46 5.47
N MET A 27 0.93 -17.58 4.53
CA MET A 27 2.32 -17.28 4.19
C MET A 27 2.78 -15.89 4.65
N VAL A 28 1.88 -14.91 4.77
CA VAL A 28 2.26 -13.52 5.08
C VAL A 28 2.08 -13.24 6.57
N LEU A 29 0.85 -13.40 7.09
CA LEU A 29 0.53 -13.00 8.46
C LEU A 29 1.44 -13.65 9.52
N PRO A 30 1.78 -14.95 9.46
CA PRO A 30 2.65 -15.57 10.45
C PRO A 30 4.07 -14.98 10.48
N HIS A 31 4.57 -14.49 9.34
CA HIS A 31 5.89 -13.85 9.27
C HIS A 31 5.89 -12.44 9.85
N LEU A 32 4.74 -11.77 9.90
CA LEU A 32 4.60 -10.44 10.50
C LEU A 32 4.34 -10.49 12.01
N MET A 33 3.88 -11.64 12.53
CA MET A 33 3.63 -11.81 13.97
C MET A 33 4.87 -11.50 14.81
N HIS A 34 4.64 -10.83 15.94
CA HIS A 34 5.67 -10.44 16.91
C HIS A 34 6.78 -9.52 16.39
N LYS A 35 6.64 -8.95 15.18
CA LYS A 35 7.57 -7.94 14.64
C LYS A 35 7.06 -6.53 14.95
N GLN A 36 7.98 -5.59 15.14
CA GLN A 36 7.64 -4.18 15.37
C GLN A 36 8.61 -3.24 14.63
N ASN A 37 8.20 -1.99 14.40
CA ASN A 37 9.00 -0.90 13.83
C ASN A 37 9.76 -1.34 12.56
N ASP A 38 11.06 -1.06 12.48
CA ASP A 38 11.89 -1.39 11.31
C ASP A 38 11.88 -2.89 10.96
N SER A 39 11.80 -3.78 11.96
CA SER A 39 11.77 -5.22 11.72
C SER A 39 10.46 -5.66 11.06
N PHE A 40 9.36 -5.02 11.46
CA PHE A 40 8.05 -5.21 10.83
C PHE A 40 8.07 -4.69 9.40
N PHE A 41 8.54 -3.47 9.19
CA PHE A 41 8.59 -2.87 7.85
C PHE A 41 9.44 -3.68 6.87
N ARG A 42 10.63 -4.12 7.29
CA ARG A 42 11.49 -4.97 6.45
C ARG A 42 10.82 -6.28 6.04
N GLU A 43 10.12 -6.94 6.96
CA GLU A 43 9.41 -8.18 6.61
C GLU A 43 8.18 -7.90 5.74
N LEU A 44 7.46 -6.81 6.00
CA LEU A 44 6.33 -6.38 5.18
C LEU A 44 6.76 -6.15 3.72
N VAL A 45 7.85 -5.40 3.51
CA VAL A 45 8.44 -5.16 2.18
C VAL A 45 8.79 -6.47 1.49
N LYS A 46 9.47 -7.38 2.20
CA LYS A 46 9.88 -8.68 1.66
C LYS A 46 8.67 -9.52 1.27
N MET A 47 7.66 -9.60 2.14
CA MET A 47 6.43 -10.36 1.86
C MET A 47 5.64 -9.75 0.70
N TRP A 48 5.52 -8.42 0.65
CA TRP A 48 4.85 -7.72 -0.43
C TRP A 48 5.56 -7.94 -1.78
N SER A 49 6.89 -7.81 -1.81
CA SER A 49 7.68 -8.05 -3.02
C SER A 49 7.53 -9.48 -3.55
N ASN A 50 7.64 -10.48 -2.67
CA ASN A 50 7.43 -11.89 -3.02
C ASN A 50 6.01 -12.14 -3.54
N TYR A 51 5.02 -11.55 -2.89
CA TYR A 51 3.63 -11.64 -3.29
C TYR A 51 3.40 -10.99 -4.67
N CYS A 52 3.96 -9.81 -4.94
CA CYS A 52 3.88 -9.16 -6.25
C CYS A 52 4.44 -10.02 -7.39
N ILE A 53 5.55 -10.74 -7.15
CA ILE A 53 6.13 -11.67 -8.12
C ILE A 53 5.13 -12.78 -8.44
N MET A 54 4.54 -13.41 -7.41
CA MET A 54 3.52 -14.44 -7.57
C MET A 54 2.31 -13.89 -8.35
N ILE A 55 1.80 -12.73 -7.96
CA ILE A 55 0.63 -12.09 -8.60
C ILE A 55 0.88 -11.78 -10.08
N ARG A 56 2.07 -11.31 -10.44
CA ARG A 56 2.43 -11.02 -11.84
C ARG A 56 2.32 -12.27 -12.71
N CYS A 57 2.73 -13.43 -12.19
CA CYS A 57 2.58 -14.70 -12.87
C CYS A 57 1.11 -15.11 -12.99
N VAL A 58 0.33 -15.01 -11.91
CA VAL A 58 -1.07 -15.45 -11.87
C VAL A 58 -1.98 -14.57 -12.75
N ILE A 59 -1.84 -13.25 -12.69
CA ILE A 59 -2.65 -12.32 -13.48
C ILE A 59 -2.45 -12.54 -14.98
N GLY A 60 -1.26 -12.95 -15.43
CA GLY A 60 -1.01 -13.27 -16.83
C GLY A 60 -2.01 -14.29 -17.40
N PHE A 61 -2.30 -15.36 -16.63
CA PHE A 61 -3.26 -16.40 -17.00
C PHE A 61 -4.72 -15.89 -17.02
N PHE A 62 -5.05 -14.99 -16.10
CA PHE A 62 -6.42 -14.49 -15.92
C PHE A 62 -6.68 -13.12 -16.57
N SER A 63 -5.75 -12.62 -17.40
CA SER A 63 -5.83 -11.28 -18.01
C SER A 63 -7.11 -11.03 -18.83
N TYR A 64 -7.77 -12.09 -19.31
CA TYR A 64 -9.10 -11.99 -19.94
C TYR A 64 -10.17 -11.46 -18.98
N LEU A 65 -10.12 -11.81 -17.69
CA LEU A 65 -11.06 -11.33 -16.68
C LEU A 65 -11.01 -9.80 -16.57
N ASP A 66 -9.81 -9.22 -16.53
CA ASP A 66 -9.64 -7.77 -16.48
C ASP A 66 -10.22 -7.07 -17.73
N ARG A 67 -9.98 -7.64 -18.91
CA ARG A 67 -10.41 -7.04 -20.19
C ARG A 67 -11.92 -7.08 -20.40
N CYS A 68 -12.58 -8.14 -19.94
CA CYS A 68 -13.97 -8.41 -20.24
C CYS A 68 -14.85 -8.33 -18.99
N TYR A 69 -14.64 -9.25 -18.04
CA TYR A 69 -15.52 -9.40 -16.88
C TYR A 69 -15.45 -8.21 -15.92
N VAL A 70 -14.26 -7.87 -15.44
CA VAL A 70 -14.04 -6.75 -14.52
C VAL A 70 -14.55 -5.44 -15.12
N LYS A 71 -14.21 -5.17 -16.39
CA LYS A 71 -14.65 -3.97 -17.09
C LYS A 71 -16.17 -3.90 -17.26
N GLN A 72 -16.80 -5.02 -17.62
CA GLN A 72 -18.25 -5.10 -17.82
C GLN A 72 -19.02 -4.83 -16.52
N TYR A 73 -18.55 -5.37 -15.40
CA TYR A 73 -19.22 -5.28 -14.10
C TYR A 73 -18.66 -4.19 -13.18
N LYS A 74 -17.71 -3.36 -13.66
CA LYS A 74 -17.04 -2.30 -12.90
C LYS A 74 -16.44 -2.79 -11.58
N LEU A 75 -15.88 -3.99 -11.59
CA LEU A 75 -15.20 -4.57 -10.44
C LEU A 75 -13.78 -3.98 -10.31
N PRO A 76 -13.12 -4.12 -9.15
CA PRO A 76 -11.69 -3.84 -9.04
C PRO A 76 -10.89 -4.73 -10.01
N SER A 77 -9.80 -4.20 -10.55
CA SER A 77 -8.86 -4.99 -11.37
C SER A 77 -8.29 -6.16 -10.57
N LEU A 78 -7.76 -7.18 -11.24
CA LEU A 78 -7.08 -8.28 -10.56
C LEU A 78 -5.90 -7.78 -9.72
N SER A 79 -5.18 -6.75 -10.20
CA SER A 79 -4.08 -6.13 -9.46
C SER A 79 -4.56 -5.41 -8.19
N ASN A 80 -5.63 -4.61 -8.28
CA ASN A 80 -6.18 -3.91 -7.11
C ASN A 80 -6.77 -4.91 -6.13
N THR A 81 -7.50 -5.92 -6.64
CA THR A 81 -8.01 -7.03 -5.84
C THR A 81 -6.90 -7.73 -5.09
N ALA A 82 -5.76 -8.00 -5.74
CA ALA A 82 -4.62 -8.63 -5.10
C ALA A 82 -3.99 -7.75 -4.01
N ALA A 83 -3.91 -6.44 -4.23
CA ALA A 83 -3.44 -5.49 -3.23
C ALA A 83 -4.39 -5.45 -2.02
N THR A 84 -5.71 -5.37 -2.23
CA THR A 84 -6.73 -5.48 -1.18
C THR A 84 -6.61 -6.79 -0.41
N SER A 85 -6.47 -7.93 -1.10
CA SER A 85 -6.30 -9.23 -0.43
C SER A 85 -5.05 -9.31 0.44
N PHE A 86 -4.00 -8.53 0.14
CA PHE A 86 -2.78 -8.47 0.94
C PHE A 86 -2.89 -7.48 2.10
N PHE A 87 -3.24 -6.22 1.82
CA PHE A 87 -3.17 -5.15 2.80
C PHE A 87 -4.35 -5.15 3.77
N ASP A 88 -5.57 -5.52 3.37
CA ASP A 88 -6.71 -5.48 4.28
C ASP A 88 -6.50 -6.40 5.50
N PRO A 89 -6.07 -7.68 5.34
CA PRO A 89 -5.73 -8.50 6.50
C PRO A 89 -4.55 -7.93 7.31
N VAL A 90 -3.50 -7.42 6.65
CA VAL A 90 -2.34 -6.84 7.36
C VAL A 90 -2.77 -5.69 8.26
N PHE A 91 -3.58 -4.75 7.76
CA PHE A 91 -4.10 -3.63 8.54
C PHE A 91 -5.20 -4.04 9.53
N SER A 92 -5.89 -5.16 9.30
CA SER A 92 -6.85 -5.72 10.24
C SER A 92 -6.19 -6.38 11.44
N TYR A 93 -5.05 -7.05 11.27
CA TYR A 93 -4.36 -7.78 12.34
C TYR A 93 -3.23 -6.98 13.00
N PHE A 94 -2.55 -6.12 12.25
CA PHE A 94 -1.33 -5.42 12.67
C PHE A 94 -1.46 -3.92 12.44
N ASN A 95 -2.62 -3.34 12.74
CA ASN A 95 -2.93 -1.95 12.43
C ASN A 95 -1.88 -0.98 13.01
N ASP A 96 -1.61 -1.12 14.31
CA ASP A 96 -0.72 -0.23 15.03
C ASP A 96 0.73 -0.42 14.59
N GLU A 97 1.19 -1.66 14.47
CA GLU A 97 2.56 -1.97 14.02
C GLU A 97 2.81 -1.47 12.61
N ALA A 98 1.86 -1.70 11.68
CA ALA A 98 1.96 -1.23 10.31
C ALA A 98 1.96 0.30 10.24
N ARG A 99 1.08 0.97 10.99
CA ARG A 99 1.03 2.43 11.03
C ARG A 99 2.31 3.02 11.60
N THR A 100 2.73 2.59 12.78
CA THR A 100 3.95 3.10 13.42
C THR A 100 5.17 2.89 12.53
N ALA A 101 5.31 1.71 11.93
CA ALA A 101 6.43 1.41 11.06
C ALA A 101 6.41 2.27 9.78
N LEU A 102 5.26 2.43 9.13
CA LEU A 102 5.13 3.25 7.91
C LEU A 102 5.35 4.74 8.19
N LEU A 103 4.77 5.27 9.26
CA LEU A 103 4.97 6.67 9.66
C LEU A 103 6.45 6.95 9.96
N THR A 104 7.11 6.05 10.69
CA THR A 104 8.55 6.18 10.98
C THR A 104 9.37 6.25 9.69
N MET A 105 9.07 5.39 8.71
CA MET A 105 9.77 5.38 7.43
C MET A 105 9.54 6.65 6.61
N ILE A 106 8.31 7.16 6.59
CA ILE A 106 7.97 8.43 5.92
C ILE A 106 8.71 9.59 6.59
N GLN A 107 8.76 9.62 7.92
CA GLN A 107 9.44 10.68 8.65
C GLN A 107 10.95 10.68 8.35
N GLN A 108 11.55 9.48 8.28
CA GLN A 108 12.94 9.30 7.83
C GLN A 108 13.15 9.82 6.40
N GLU A 109 12.23 9.55 5.47
CA GLU A 109 12.27 10.11 4.10
C GLU A 109 12.27 11.64 4.12
N ARG A 110 11.35 12.24 4.90
CA ARG A 110 11.20 13.71 5.02
C ARG A 110 12.37 14.41 5.70
N ASP A 111 13.14 13.67 6.49
CA ASP A 111 14.38 14.13 7.09
C ASP A 111 15.59 13.93 6.17
N GLY A 112 15.37 13.46 4.93
CA GLY A 112 16.39 13.35 3.88
C GLY A 112 17.22 12.07 3.98
N ILE A 113 16.80 11.10 4.77
CA ILE A 113 17.43 9.78 4.80
C ILE A 113 17.08 9.09 3.48
N ARG A 114 18.12 8.80 2.66
CA ARG A 114 17.95 8.18 1.35
C ARG A 114 17.14 6.91 1.48
N MET A 115 15.98 6.91 0.82
CA MET A 115 15.08 5.78 0.84
C MET A 115 15.22 4.86 -0.36
N ASP A 116 15.08 3.58 -0.04
CA ASP A 116 14.92 2.48 -0.98
C ASP A 116 13.55 2.57 -1.69
N SER A 117 13.43 2.02 -2.92
CA SER A 117 12.17 2.02 -3.68
C SER A 117 11.04 1.27 -2.98
N SER A 118 11.39 0.45 -2.00
CA SER A 118 10.48 -0.40 -1.22
C SER A 118 9.35 0.36 -0.52
N LEU A 119 9.57 1.54 0.07
CA LEU A 119 8.46 2.27 0.70
C LEU A 119 7.46 2.75 -0.35
N ARG A 120 7.93 3.24 -1.50
CA ARG A 120 7.05 3.64 -2.61
C ARG A 120 6.25 2.46 -3.13
N ASP A 121 6.86 1.29 -3.24
CA ASP A 121 6.19 0.07 -3.71
C ASP A 121 5.10 -0.40 -2.73
N VAL A 122 5.36 -0.34 -1.41
CA VAL A 122 4.37 -0.64 -0.37
C VAL A 122 3.25 0.39 -0.37
N MET A 123 3.58 1.68 -0.39
CA MET A 123 2.60 2.77 -0.42
C MET A 123 1.70 2.71 -1.67
N HIS A 124 2.27 2.41 -2.83
CA HIS A 124 1.49 2.19 -4.05
C HIS A 124 0.51 1.03 -3.90
N GLY A 125 0.97 -0.10 -3.32
CA GLY A 125 0.11 -1.24 -3.01
C GLY A 125 -1.06 -0.87 -2.09
N ILE A 126 -0.79 -0.09 -1.04
CA ILE A 126 -1.80 0.40 -0.11
C ILE A 126 -2.81 1.30 -0.83
N CYS A 127 -2.35 2.24 -1.65
CA CYS A 127 -3.23 3.13 -2.43
C CYS A 127 -4.14 2.39 -3.43
N CYS A 128 -3.68 1.24 -3.94
CA CYS A 128 -4.48 0.34 -4.79
C CYS A 128 -5.42 -0.59 -4.02
N SER A 129 -5.33 -0.61 -2.69
CA SER A 129 -6.16 -1.43 -1.80
C SER A 129 -7.30 -0.63 -1.16
N GLU A 130 -8.23 -1.32 -0.51
CA GLU A 130 -9.29 -0.67 0.30
C GLU A 130 -8.75 -0.15 1.65
N ALA A 131 -7.65 -0.72 2.14
CA ALA A 131 -6.92 -0.24 3.32
C ALA A 131 -6.41 1.20 3.22
N LYS A 132 -6.40 1.82 2.03
CA LYS A 132 -6.08 3.25 1.85
C LYS A 132 -6.92 4.14 2.76
N SER A 133 -8.20 3.80 2.98
CA SER A 133 -9.12 4.59 3.78
C SER A 133 -8.74 4.59 5.27
N ILE A 134 -8.27 3.45 5.76
CA ILE A 134 -7.77 3.26 7.13
C ILE A 134 -6.52 4.12 7.34
N MET A 135 -5.63 4.14 6.34
CA MET A 135 -4.38 4.88 6.44
C MET A 135 -4.53 6.39 6.22
N GLN A 136 -5.48 6.83 5.41
CA GLN A 136 -5.64 8.25 5.05
C GLN A 136 -5.75 9.15 6.28
N ASN A 137 -6.62 8.83 7.23
CA ASN A 137 -6.79 9.66 8.42
C ASN A 137 -5.53 9.68 9.29
N ALA A 138 -4.91 8.51 9.49
CA ALA A 138 -3.69 8.39 10.27
C ALA A 138 -2.53 9.20 9.68
N PHE A 139 -2.38 9.18 8.35
CA PHE A 139 -1.36 9.97 7.67
C PHE A 139 -1.66 11.45 7.72
N LEU A 140 -2.92 11.87 7.54
CA LEU A 140 -3.27 13.29 7.58
C LEU A 140 -2.97 13.91 8.95
N ASP A 141 -3.27 13.19 10.04
CA ASP A 141 -2.98 13.66 11.39
C ASP A 141 -1.46 13.79 11.64
N GLU A 142 -0.67 12.81 11.18
CA GLU A 142 0.79 12.85 11.31
C GLU A 142 1.44 13.94 10.43
N ILE A 143 1.00 14.07 9.18
CA ILE A 143 1.40 15.13 8.25
C ILE A 143 1.12 16.49 8.88
N TYR A 144 -0.09 16.69 9.41
CA TYR A 144 -0.48 17.94 10.04
C TYR A 144 0.40 18.26 11.26
N GLY A 145 0.59 17.29 12.15
CA GLY A 145 1.44 17.45 13.32
C GLY A 145 2.89 17.80 12.95
N TYR A 146 3.46 17.07 11.99
CA TYR A 146 4.81 17.28 11.51
C TYR A 146 5.02 18.69 10.92
N TYR A 147 4.19 19.08 9.95
CA TYR A 147 4.35 20.38 9.29
C TYR A 147 3.94 21.55 10.16
N SER A 148 3.04 21.38 11.14
CA SER A 148 2.72 22.41 12.13
C SER A 148 3.95 22.80 12.96
N VAL A 149 4.69 21.81 13.46
CA VAL A 149 5.95 22.03 14.19
C VAL A 149 7.02 22.61 13.26
N ARG A 150 7.25 21.98 12.10
CA ARG A 150 8.31 22.40 11.17
C ARG A 150 8.09 23.82 10.62
N SER A 151 6.84 24.19 10.33
CA SER A 151 6.47 25.55 9.92
C SER A 151 6.80 26.58 11.01
N SER A 152 6.45 26.26 12.26
CA SER A 152 6.72 27.11 13.43
C SER A 152 8.21 27.29 13.72
N GLU A 153 9.05 26.32 13.34
CA GLU A 153 10.51 26.44 13.39
C GLU A 153 11.03 27.28 12.23
N TRP A 154 10.61 26.98 10.99
CA TRP A 154 11.11 27.65 9.79
C TRP A 154 10.80 29.15 9.80
N ILE A 155 9.64 29.57 10.28
CA ILE A 155 9.28 30.99 10.33
C ILE A 155 10.22 31.82 11.21
N LYS A 156 10.92 31.19 12.16
CA LYS A 156 11.91 31.86 13.04
C LYS A 156 13.28 31.97 12.38
N HIS A 157 13.59 31.10 11.43
CA HIS A 157 14.93 30.94 10.85
C HIS A 157 15.05 31.47 9.42
N TYR A 158 13.96 31.62 8.69
CA TYR A 158 13.95 32.01 7.28
C TYR A 158 13.27 33.37 7.07
N SER A 159 13.74 34.11 6.06
CA SER A 159 13.03 35.28 5.54
C SER A 159 11.71 34.83 4.88
N LEU A 160 10.74 35.72 4.73
CA LEU A 160 9.44 35.38 4.11
C LEU A 160 9.61 34.76 2.69
N PRO A 161 10.45 35.31 1.78
CA PRO A 161 10.71 34.67 0.49
C PRO A 161 11.28 33.25 0.61
N ASP A 162 12.25 33.03 1.50
CA ASP A 162 12.90 31.72 1.67
C ASP A 162 11.94 30.69 2.30
N TYR A 163 11.10 31.13 3.24
CA TYR A 163 10.06 30.30 3.83
C TYR A 163 9.06 29.84 2.76
N LEU A 164 8.56 30.77 1.92
CA LEU A 164 7.62 30.43 0.84
C LEU A 164 8.25 29.50 -0.20
N ALA A 165 9.51 29.74 -0.57
CA ALA A 165 10.26 28.84 -1.45
C ALA A 165 10.35 27.43 -0.86
N LYS A 166 10.62 27.33 0.45
CA LYS A 166 10.70 26.05 1.16
C LYS A 166 9.35 25.34 1.22
N VAL A 167 8.28 26.04 1.57
CA VAL A 167 6.91 25.48 1.59
C VAL A 167 6.50 24.96 0.21
N ASN A 168 6.79 25.69 -0.87
CA ASN A 168 6.46 25.26 -2.23
C ASN A 168 7.15 23.95 -2.64
N ILE A 169 8.36 23.68 -2.13
CA ILE A 169 9.05 22.40 -2.38
C ILE A 169 8.30 21.22 -1.73
N PHE A 170 7.71 21.42 -0.55
CA PHE A 170 7.03 20.35 0.20
C PHE A 170 5.55 20.17 -0.17
N ILE A 171 4.92 21.12 -0.87
CA ILE A 171 3.54 20.99 -1.37
C ILE A 171 3.46 20.12 -2.65
N ILE A 172 4.57 19.96 -3.38
CA ILE A 172 4.60 19.27 -4.68
C ILE A 172 4.92 17.76 -4.56
N LEU A 173 5.31 17.29 -3.38
CA LEU A 173 5.58 15.87 -3.05
C LEU A 173 4.39 15.24 -2.33
#